data_AF-A0A2S8ZZT1-F1
#
_entry.id   AF-A0A2S8ZZT1-F1
#
_cell.length_a   1.000
_cell.length_b   1.000
_cell.length_c   1.000
_cell.angle_alpha   90.00
_cell.angle_beta   90.00
_cell.angle_gamma   90.00
#
_symmetry.space_group_name_H-M   'P 1'
#
loop_
_entity.id
_entity.type
_entity.pdbx_description
1 polymer ?
#
loop_
_entity_poly.entity_id
_entity_poly.type
_entity_poly.pdbx_seq_one_letter_code
_entity_poly.pdbx_strand_id
1 'polypeptide(L)'
;MNYTEEKILVKAKKVLKDLNPAYFNEENIGKVEYNEKDEVARPAGEIINTWVVVVNEPVFDSLDFLVFSDISGEPLYIQSKHSIHEIKKDSNGNYY
;
A
#
# COMPACT_ATOMS: atom_id res chain seq x y z
N MET A 1 8.90 12.88 -6.92
CA MET A 1 7.84 13.02 -5.93
C MET A 1 6.66 13.77 -6.54
N ASN A 2 5.67 13.04 -7.03
CA ASN A 2 4.46 13.59 -7.63
C ASN A 2 3.29 13.67 -6.62
N TYR A 3 3.34 12.86 -5.57
CA TYR A 3 2.35 12.83 -4.49
C TYR A 3 2.93 13.38 -3.19
N THR A 4 2.08 13.62 -2.20
CA THR A 4 2.50 13.98 -0.84
C THR A 4 2.11 12.86 0.11
N GLU A 5 2.76 12.84 1.27
CA GLU A 5 2.47 11.88 2.33
C GLU A 5 0.98 11.89 2.70
N GLU A 6 0.36 13.07 2.84
CA GLU A 6 -1.06 13.17 3.21
C GLU A 6 -1.98 12.59 2.13
N LYS A 7 -1.65 12.80 0.85
CA LYS A 7 -2.43 12.22 -0.27
C LYS A 7 -2.33 10.69 -0.27
N ILE A 8 -1.15 10.16 -0.02
CA ILE A 8 -0.93 8.71 0.06
C ILE A 8 -1.65 8.13 1.27
N LEU A 9 -1.60 8.81 2.42
CA LEU A 9 -2.31 8.38 3.61
C LEU A 9 -3.82 8.28 3.38
N VAL A 10 -4.45 9.27 2.75
CA VAL A 10 -5.88 9.25 2.39
C VAL A 10 -6.19 8.07 1.47
N LYS A 11 -5.35 7.81 0.47
CA LYS A 11 -5.51 6.66 -0.43
C LYS A 11 -5.33 5.32 0.30
N ALA A 12 -4.33 5.20 1.17
CA ALA A 12 -4.04 4.00 1.93
C ALA A 12 -5.21 3.59 2.84
N LYS A 13 -5.82 4.56 3.53
CA LYS A 13 -7.03 4.31 4.33
C LYS A 13 -8.15 3.70 3.49
N LYS A 14 -8.36 4.21 2.27
CA LYS A 14 -9.36 3.65 1.36
C LYS A 14 -8.99 2.22 0.94
N VAL A 15 -7.75 2.01 0.48
CA VAL A 15 -7.28 0.69 0.02
C VAL A 15 -7.42 -0.36 1.10
N LEU A 16 -6.96 -0.07 2.33
CA LEU A 16 -7.01 -1.03 3.43
C LEU A 16 -8.45 -1.33 3.87
N LYS A 17 -9.33 -0.32 3.85
CA LYS A 17 -10.75 -0.52 4.11
C LYS A 17 -11.41 -1.40 3.05
N ASP A 18 -11.04 -1.25 1.78
CA ASP A 18 -11.58 -2.06 0.69
C ASP A 18 -11.06 -3.52 0.76
N LEU A 19 -9.77 -3.71 1.04
CA LEU A 19 -9.13 -5.03 1.13
C LEU A 19 -9.60 -5.83 2.35
N ASN A 20 -9.79 -5.17 3.49
CA ASN A 20 -10.16 -5.86 4.73
C ASN A 20 -11.08 -5.02 5.64
N PRO A 21 -12.34 -4.79 5.25
CA PRO A 21 -13.24 -3.88 5.96
C PRO A 21 -13.56 -4.31 7.40
N ALA A 22 -13.45 -5.60 7.72
CA ALA A 22 -13.78 -6.14 9.04
C ALA A 22 -12.68 -5.89 10.08
N TYR A 23 -11.42 -5.76 9.64
CA TYR A 23 -10.25 -5.65 10.52
C TYR A 23 -9.50 -4.33 10.34
N PHE A 24 -9.92 -3.48 9.40
CA PHE A 24 -9.33 -2.17 9.18
C PHE A 24 -9.57 -1.24 10.38
N ASN A 25 -8.48 -0.80 11.01
CA ASN A 25 -8.44 0.33 11.93
C ASN A 25 -7.39 1.33 11.42
N GLU A 26 -7.71 2.62 11.39
CA GLU A 26 -6.77 3.67 10.95
C GLU A 26 -5.53 3.73 11.85
N GLU A 27 -5.66 3.34 13.12
CA GLU A 27 -4.54 3.27 14.08
C GLU A 27 -3.49 2.22 13.69
N ASN A 28 -3.83 1.29 12.81
CA ASN A 28 -2.89 0.30 12.30
C ASN A 28 -1.89 0.93 11.31
N ILE A 29 -2.16 2.11 10.76
CA ILE A 29 -1.21 2.77 9.85
C ILE A 29 -0.11 3.44 10.67
N GLY A 30 1.11 2.91 10.58
CA GLY A 30 2.26 3.39 11.36
C GLY A 30 2.97 4.59 10.74
N LYS A 31 3.50 4.43 9.53
CA LYS A 31 4.22 5.49 8.80
C LYS A 31 4.04 5.38 7.30
N VAL A 32 4.28 6.48 6.60
CA VAL A 32 4.32 6.57 5.15
C VAL A 32 5.71 7.06 4.75
N GLU A 33 6.39 6.34 3.88
CA GLU A 33 7.77 6.63 3.47
C GLU A 33 7.89 6.67 1.95
N TYR A 34 8.67 7.62 1.45
CA TYR A 34 8.96 7.75 0.02
C TYR A 34 10.30 7.11 -0.30
N ASN A 35 10.32 6.23 -1.30
CA ASN A 35 11.52 5.55 -1.77
C ASN A 35 11.84 5.95 -3.20
N GLU A 36 13.09 6.31 -3.45
CA GLU A 36 13.62 6.56 -4.79
C GLU A 36 14.22 5.29 -5.38
N LYS A 37 13.92 5.01 -6.66
CA LYS A 37 14.47 3.86 -7.40
C LYS A 37 14.25 2.52 -6.68
N ASP A 38 13.04 2.31 -6.19
CA ASP A 38 12.61 1.07 -5.56
C ASP A 38 12.36 0.00 -6.63
N GLU A 39 12.86 -1.22 -6.40
CA GLU A 39 12.61 -2.36 -7.27
C GLU A 39 11.33 -3.05 -6.79
N VAL A 40 10.24 -2.86 -7.54
CA VAL A 40 8.92 -3.31 -7.11
C VAL A 40 8.69 -4.80 -7.37
N ALA A 41 7.93 -5.43 -6.47
CA ALA A 41 7.56 -6.84 -6.61
C ALA A 41 6.47 -7.06 -7.67
N ARG A 42 5.62 -6.05 -7.94
CA ARG A 42 4.56 -6.07 -8.96
C ARG A 42 4.47 -4.71 -9.65
N PRO A 43 4.66 -4.63 -10.98
CA PRO A 43 5.22 -5.67 -11.85
C PRO A 43 6.69 -5.97 -11.47
N ALA A 44 7.05 -7.25 -11.42
CA ALA A 44 8.32 -7.68 -10.83
C ALA A 44 9.55 -7.12 -11.58
N GLY A 45 10.49 -6.54 -10.82
CA GLY A 45 11.78 -6.07 -11.34
C GLY A 45 11.76 -4.69 -11.98
N GLU A 46 10.62 -4.00 -11.96
CA GLU A 46 10.55 -2.61 -12.42
C GLU A 46 11.16 -1.68 -11.35
N ILE A 47 11.94 -0.68 -11.80
CA ILE A 47 12.57 0.31 -10.91
C ILE A 47 11.82 1.63 -11.04
N ILE A 48 11.07 2.00 -10.00
CA ILE A 48 10.26 3.22 -9.95
C ILE A 48 10.36 3.89 -8.59
N ASN A 49 9.93 5.15 -8.50
CA ASN A 49 9.75 5.78 -7.20
C ASN A 49 8.43 5.29 -6.59
N THR A 50 8.45 4.97 -5.30
CA THR A 50 7.30 4.40 -4.60
C THR A 50 7.01 5.15 -3.31
N TRP A 51 5.78 4.94 -2.82
CA TRP A 51 5.43 5.24 -1.45
C TRP A 51 5.10 3.94 -0.73
N VAL A 52 5.68 3.74 0.45
CA VAL A 52 5.46 2.57 1.28
C VAL A 52 4.71 2.99 2.54
N VAL A 53 3.54 2.39 2.74
CA VAL A 53 2.74 2.55 3.95
C VAL A 53 2.96 1.33 4.83
N VAL A 54 3.48 1.55 6.03
CA VAL A 54 3.67 0.50 7.03
C VAL A 54 2.38 0.31 7.79
N VAL A 55 1.86 -0.92 7.77
CA VAL A 55 0.61 -1.32 8.41
C VAL A 55 0.94 -2.33 9.50
N ASN A 56 0.62 -1.99 10.74
CA ASN A 56 0.74 -2.87 11.90
C ASN A 56 -0.47 -3.81 11.91
N GLU A 57 -0.24 -5.11 11.84
CA GLU A 57 -1.30 -6.11 11.99
C GLU A 57 -1.28 -6.68 13.42
N PRO A 58 -2.18 -6.21 14.30
CA PRO A 58 -2.13 -6.52 15.72
C PRO A 58 -2.46 -7.99 16.03
N VAL A 59 -3.21 -8.69 15.17
CA VAL A 59 -3.59 -10.08 15.41
C VAL A 59 -2.38 -11.01 15.36
N PHE A 60 -1.43 -10.73 14.47
CA PHE A 60 -0.26 -11.58 14.23
C PHE A 60 1.07 -10.96 14.65
N ASP A 61 1.03 -9.79 15.30
CA ASP A 61 2.21 -8.99 15.67
C ASP A 61 3.18 -8.86 14.49
N SER A 62 2.63 -8.51 13.33
CA SER A 62 3.36 -8.45 12.06
C SER A 62 3.23 -7.08 11.40
N LEU A 63 4.18 -6.79 10.52
CA LEU A 63 4.14 -5.61 9.67
C LEU A 63 3.83 -6.03 8.24
N ASP A 64 2.84 -5.35 7.67
CA ASP A 64 2.53 -5.40 6.25
C ASP A 64 2.96 -4.07 5.60
N PHE A 65 3.34 -4.15 4.33
CA PHE A 65 3.81 -3.02 3.55
C PHE A 65 2.91 -2.83 2.33
N LEU A 66 2.13 -1.75 2.34
CA LEU A 66 1.31 -1.36 1.21
C LEU A 66 2.11 -0.40 0.32
N VAL A 67 2.39 -0.82 -0.90
CA VAL A 67 3.26 -0.11 -1.84
C VAL A 67 2.43 0.58 -2.91
N PHE A 68 2.70 1.88 -3.13
CA PHE A 68 2.09 2.72 -4.16
C PHE A 68 3.13 3.16 -5.18
N SER A 69 2.71 3.34 -6.42
CA SER A 69 3.52 4.03 -7.44
C SER A 69 3.47 5.54 -7.23
N ASP A 70 4.62 6.23 -7.20
CA ASP A 70 4.66 7.71 -7.25
C ASP A 70 4.27 8.25 -8.63
N ILE A 71 4.16 7.40 -9.66
CA ILE A 71 3.74 7.82 -11.02
C ILE A 71 2.22 7.96 -11.08
N SER A 72 1.49 6.89 -10.73
CA SER A 72 0.03 6.85 -10.81
C SER A 72 -0.67 7.22 -9.51
N GLY A 73 0.04 7.14 -8.38
CA GLY A 73 -0.55 7.23 -7.04
C GLY A 73 -1.49 6.07 -6.73
N GLU A 74 -1.49 4.99 -7.51
CA GLU A 74 -2.31 3.80 -7.28
C GLU A 74 -1.50 2.74 -6.51
N PRO A 75 -2.18 1.92 -5.67
CA PRO A 75 -1.54 0.82 -4.98
C PRO A 75 -1.09 -0.23 -6.01
N LEU A 76 0.08 -0.82 -5.77
CA LEU A 76 0.65 -1.88 -6.59
C LEU A 76 0.41 -3.24 -5.95
N TYR A 77 0.75 -3.35 -4.66
CA TYR A 77 0.62 -4.57 -3.89
C TYR A 77 0.66 -4.30 -2.39
N ILE A 78 0.17 -5.26 -1.63
CA ILE A 78 0.46 -5.38 -0.20
C ILE A 78 1.36 -6.59 0.03
N GLN A 79 2.42 -6.37 0.79
CA GLN A 79 3.39 -7.40 1.16
C GLN A 79 3.29 -7.68 2.65
N SER A 80 2.92 -8.91 2.98
CA SER A 80 3.01 -9.45 4.33
C SER A 80 4.33 -10.22 4.52
N LYS A 81 4.55 -10.72 5.73
CA LYS A 81 5.68 -11.61 6.05
C LYS A 81 5.79 -12.83 5.13
N HIS A 82 4.67 -13.36 4.63
CA HIS A 82 4.62 -14.65 3.94
C HIS A 82 4.16 -14.57 2.48
N SER A 83 3.63 -13.42 2.04
CA SER A 83 2.99 -13.31 0.73
C SER A 83 2.98 -11.88 0.21
N ILE A 84 2.91 -11.76 -1.12
CA ILE A 84 2.73 -10.49 -1.82
C ILE A 84 1.47 -10.62 -2.67
N HIS A 85 0.51 -9.74 -2.44
CA HIS A 85 -0.75 -9.69 -3.18
C HIS A 85 -0.77 -8.43 -4.03
N GLU A 86 -0.85 -8.61 -5.34
CA GLU A 86 -1.08 -7.51 -6.30
C GLU A 86 -2.47 -6.93 -6.03
N ILE A 87 -2.57 -5.60 -6.01
CA ILE A 87 -3.82 -4.89 -5.78
C ILE A 87 -4.35 -4.37 -7.11
N LYS A 88 -5.63 -4.62 -7.37
CA LYS A 88 -6.32 -4.14 -8.56
C LYS A 88 -7.49 -3.26 -8.18
N LYS A 89 -7.93 -2.46 -9.14
CA LYS A 89 -9.06 -1.54 -8.98
C LYS A 89 -10.19 -1.97 -9.90
N ASP A 90 -11.36 -2.17 -9.34
CA ASP A 90 -12.54 -2.51 -10.12
C ASP A 90 -13.11 -1.29 -10.86
N SER A 91 -14.13 -1.52 -11.68
CA SER A 91 -14.83 -0.46 -12.42
C SER A 91 -15.59 0.54 -11.54
N ASN A 92 -15.89 0.17 -10.29
CA ASN A 92 -16.54 1.03 -9.29
C ASN A 92 -15.50 1.83 -8.47
N GLY A 93 -14.22 1.60 -8.70
CA GLY A 93 -13.11 2.24 -8.02
C GLY A 93 -12.73 1.62 -6.67
N ASN A 94 -13.21 0.42 -6.34
CA ASN A 94 -12.82 -0.33 -5.14
C ASN A 94 -11.56 -1.16 -5.40
N TYR A 95 -10.77 -1.37 -4.35
CA TYR A 95 -9.55 -2.17 -4.43
C TYR A 95 -9.76 -3.62 -3.97
N TYR A 96 -9.13 -4.58 -4.66
CA TYR A 96 -9.18 -6.02 -4.36
C TYR A 96 -7.90 -6.75 -4.75
#